data_AF-A0A8J9SDW8-F1
#
_entry.id   AF-A0A8J9SDW8-F1
#
_cell.length_a   1.000
_cell.length_b   1.000
_cell.length_c   1.000
_cell.angle_alpha   90.00
_cell.angle_beta   90.00
_cell.angle_gamma   90.00
#
_symmetry.space_group_name_H-M   'P 1'
#
loop_
_entity.id
_entity.type
_entity.pdbx_description
1 polymer ?
#
loop_
_entity_poly.entity_id
_entity_poly.type
_entity_poly.pdbx_seq_one_letter_code
_entity_poly.pdbx_strand_id
1 'polypeptide(L)'
;MLEKAALLKADWVGGSRHPGVLPELDALGGLLEANEEWQEDASAVRGRMLGILLEVADRYVGLGESASACALLEAAMREYEEVVGLKHPSVKACFRRAEQLLSNLPEDQRQKVAGARRAVPSFVHKVVAAFNEEPAVQRVGEVRSKAEVYDEGGLDPLPVLA
;
A
#
# COMPACT_ATOMS: atom_id res chain seq x y z
N MET A 1 18.42 12.04 4.16
CA MET A 1 17.30 12.83 4.75
C MET A 1 15.97 12.06 4.71
N LEU A 2 15.60 11.42 3.59
CA LEU A 2 14.35 10.66 3.48
C LEU A 2 14.25 9.43 4.41
N GLU A 3 15.33 8.66 4.58
CA GLU A 3 15.35 7.55 5.54
C GLU A 3 15.05 8.00 6.98
N LYS A 4 15.67 9.11 7.40
CA LYS A 4 15.39 9.73 8.71
C LYS A 4 13.94 10.21 8.81
N ALA A 5 13.36 10.72 7.72
CA ALA A 5 11.94 11.09 7.69
C ALA A 5 11.04 9.86 7.87
N ALA A 6 11.32 8.75 7.18
CA ALA A 6 10.57 7.50 7.33
C ALA A 6 10.66 6.92 8.75
N LEU A 7 11.81 7.02 9.41
CA LEU A 7 11.98 6.61 10.80
C LEU A 7 11.19 7.49 11.77
N LEU A 8 11.30 8.83 11.63
CA LEU A 8 10.54 9.77 12.45
C LEU A 8 9.03 9.58 12.26
N LYS A 9 8.59 9.31 11.02
CA LYS A 9 7.19 9.01 10.73
C LYS A 9 6.76 7.73 11.42
N ALA A 10 7.56 6.66 11.33
CA ALA A 10 7.29 5.37 11.98
C ALA A 10 7.13 5.50 13.50
N ASP A 11 8.00 6.28 14.15
CA ASP A 11 7.92 6.55 15.58
C ASP A 11 6.62 7.29 15.93
N TRP A 12 6.24 8.26 15.10
CA TRP A 12 5.03 9.06 15.31
C TRP A 12 3.73 8.27 15.10
N VAL A 13 3.65 7.41 14.07
CA VAL A 13 2.48 6.54 13.82
C VAL A 13 2.47 5.26 14.66
N GLY A 14 3.41 5.10 15.59
CA GLY A 14 3.46 3.95 16.50
C GLY A 14 3.92 2.63 15.87
N GLY A 15 4.59 2.65 14.72
CA GLY A 15 5.16 1.44 14.14
C GLY A 15 5.70 1.57 12.72
N SER A 16 6.72 0.76 12.42
CA SER A 16 7.37 0.71 11.11
C SER A 16 6.52 0.06 10.00
N ARG A 17 5.41 -0.59 10.36
CA ARG A 17 4.46 -1.21 9.42
C ARG A 17 3.17 -0.44 9.22
N HIS A 18 2.96 0.65 9.96
CA HIS A 18 1.75 1.44 9.83
C HIS A 18 1.71 2.17 8.46
N PRO A 19 0.58 2.20 7.74
CA PRO A 19 0.53 2.71 6.36
C PRO A 19 0.79 4.20 6.21
N GLY A 20 0.70 4.97 7.29
CA GLY A 20 1.13 6.37 7.35
C GLY A 20 2.62 6.61 7.05
N VAL A 21 3.47 5.58 6.99
CA VAL A 21 4.88 5.72 6.52
C VAL A 21 5.05 5.50 5.01
N LEU A 22 3.99 5.10 4.29
CA LEU A 22 4.06 4.80 2.87
C LEU A 22 4.54 5.98 2.01
N PRO A 23 4.14 7.25 2.27
CA PRO A 23 4.65 8.38 1.49
C PRO A 23 6.17 8.53 1.53
N GLU A 24 6.77 8.43 2.72
CA GLU A 24 8.22 8.57 2.87
C GLU A 24 8.97 7.38 2.28
N LEU A 25 8.42 6.16 2.42
CA LEU A 25 8.99 4.96 1.80
C LEU A 25 8.87 4.99 0.28
N ASP A 26 7.78 5.50 -0.27
CA ASP A 26 7.60 5.63 -1.72
C ASP A 26 8.60 6.61 -2.32
N ALA A 27 8.76 7.78 -1.69
CA ALA A 27 9.74 8.77 -2.10
C ALA A 27 11.19 8.26 -1.98
N LEU A 28 11.51 7.52 -0.91
CA LEU A 28 12.82 6.90 -0.73
C LEU A 28 13.06 5.81 -1.79
N GLY A 29 12.08 4.93 -2.01
CA GLY A 29 12.16 3.86 -2.99
C GLY A 29 12.44 4.38 -4.40
N GLY A 30 11.69 5.41 -4.84
CA GLY A 30 11.91 6.03 -6.14
C GLY A 30 13.29 6.67 -6.30
N LEU A 31 13.85 7.24 -5.22
CA LEU A 31 15.22 7.77 -5.24
C LEU A 31 16.27 6.65 -5.39
N LEU A 32 16.09 5.55 -4.67
CA LEU A 32 17.02 4.42 -4.69
C LEU A 32 16.98 3.69 -6.04
N GLU A 33 15.79 3.51 -6.62
CA GLU A 33 15.59 2.89 -7.94
C GLU A 33 16.28 3.65 -9.06
N ALA A 34 16.43 4.98 -8.92
CA ALA A 34 17.12 5.82 -9.89
C ALA A 34 18.64 5.60 -9.93
N ASN A 35 19.21 4.82 -9.00
CA ASN A 35 20.63 4.51 -8.94
C ASN A 35 20.89 2.98 -8.94
N GLU A 36 21.61 2.49 -9.93
CA GLU A 36 21.94 1.06 -10.07
C GLU A 36 22.80 0.52 -8.92
N GLU A 37 23.57 1.36 -8.22
CA GLU A 37 24.37 0.91 -7.08
C GLU A 37 23.51 0.60 -5.84
N TRP A 38 22.24 1.04 -5.82
CA TRP A 38 21.37 1.04 -4.63
C TRP A 38 20.20 0.06 -4.77
N GLN A 39 20.30 -0.90 -5.70
CA GLN A 39 19.21 -1.83 -6.01
C GLN A 39 18.83 -2.73 -4.82
N GLU A 40 19.79 -3.10 -3.96
CA GLU A 40 19.49 -3.87 -2.75
C GLU A 40 18.65 -3.05 -1.76
N ASP A 41 18.97 -1.78 -1.57
CA ASP A 41 18.22 -0.87 -0.71
C ASP A 41 16.83 -0.57 -1.29
N ALA A 42 16.74 -0.37 -2.61
CA ALA A 42 15.46 -0.20 -3.31
C ALA A 42 14.57 -1.43 -3.10
N SER A 43 15.14 -2.63 -3.28
CA SER A 43 14.46 -3.92 -3.06
C SER A 43 13.96 -4.06 -1.61
N ALA A 44 14.78 -3.69 -0.62
CA ALA A 44 14.40 -3.70 0.78
C ALA A 44 13.25 -2.72 1.09
N VAL A 45 13.31 -1.50 0.55
CA VAL A 45 12.25 -0.49 0.74
C VAL A 45 10.93 -0.93 0.11
N ARG A 46 10.94 -1.40 -1.15
CA ARG A 46 9.75 -1.91 -1.82
C ARG A 46 9.22 -3.20 -1.18
N GLY A 47 10.11 -4.06 -0.70
CA GLY A 47 9.76 -5.26 0.07
C GLY A 47 9.04 -4.93 1.38
N ARG A 48 9.43 -3.83 2.05
CA ARG A 48 8.73 -3.28 3.22
C ARG A 48 7.37 -2.71 2.84
N MET A 49 7.28 -1.92 1.76
CA MET A 49 6.02 -1.37 1.27
C MET A 49 5.00 -2.47 0.96
N LEU A 50 5.40 -3.55 0.29
CA LEU A 50 4.55 -4.73 0.06
C LEU A 50 4.00 -5.30 1.38
N GLY A 51 4.83 -5.39 2.42
CA GLY A 51 4.40 -5.88 3.73
C GLY A 51 3.37 -4.97 4.42
N ILE A 52 3.41 -3.67 4.16
CA ILE A 52 2.44 -2.69 4.67
C ILE A 52 1.14 -2.74 3.86
N LEU A 53 1.23 -2.80 2.53
CA LEU A 53 0.08 -2.91 1.64
C LEU A 53 -0.70 -4.21 1.88
N LEU A 54 -0.01 -5.28 2.31
CA LEU A 54 -0.65 -6.50 2.78
C LEU A 54 -1.52 -6.28 4.03
N GLU A 55 -1.04 -5.50 5.00
CA GLU A 55 -1.83 -5.16 6.19
C GLU A 55 -3.04 -4.28 5.85
N VAL A 56 -2.87 -3.33 4.91
CA VAL A 56 -3.99 -2.53 4.39
C VAL A 56 -5.01 -3.43 3.68
N ALA A 57 -4.57 -4.40 2.90
CA ALA A 57 -5.46 -5.37 2.26
C ALA A 57 -6.21 -6.23 3.30
N ASP A 58 -5.54 -6.67 4.36
CA ASP A 58 -6.21 -7.40 5.45
C ASP A 58 -7.22 -6.53 6.20
N ARG A 59 -6.96 -5.23 6.33
CA ARG A 59 -7.93 -4.27 6.87
C ARG A 59 -9.17 -4.15 5.96
N TYR A 60 -8.99 -4.05 4.64
CA TYR A 60 -10.11 -4.09 3.69
C TYR A 60 -10.93 -5.37 3.85
N VAL A 61 -10.29 -6.54 3.99
CA VAL A 61 -11.00 -7.80 4.24
C VAL A 61 -11.83 -7.73 5.53
N GLY A 62 -11.29 -7.17 6.61
CA GLY A 62 -12.01 -6.97 7.87
C GLY A 62 -13.23 -6.05 7.74
N LEU A 63 -13.24 -5.16 6.75
CA LEU A 63 -14.36 -4.27 6.41
C LEU A 63 -15.34 -4.88 5.39
N GLY A 64 -15.10 -6.11 4.93
CA GLY A 64 -15.92 -6.78 3.90
C GLY A 64 -15.49 -6.49 2.47
N GLU A 65 -14.44 -5.69 2.27
CA GLU A 65 -13.98 -5.18 0.97
C GLU A 65 -12.96 -6.10 0.29
N SER A 66 -13.30 -7.39 0.16
CA SER A 66 -12.37 -8.41 -0.32
C SER A 66 -11.93 -8.20 -1.78
N ALA A 67 -12.78 -7.59 -2.62
CA ALA A 67 -12.42 -7.22 -3.98
C ALA A 67 -11.35 -6.11 -4.01
N SER A 68 -11.50 -5.08 -3.17
CA SER A 68 -10.52 -4.00 -3.02
C SER A 68 -9.19 -4.51 -2.48
N ALA A 69 -9.23 -5.42 -1.49
CA ALA A 69 -8.04 -6.09 -0.97
C ALA A 69 -7.28 -6.86 -2.07
N CYS A 70 -7.98 -7.67 -2.85
CA CYS A 70 -7.38 -8.45 -3.93
C CYS A 70 -6.75 -7.54 -5.00
N ALA A 71 -7.49 -6.53 -5.45
CA ALA A 71 -7.01 -5.59 -6.46
C ALA A 71 -5.77 -4.79 -5.99
N LEU A 72 -5.73 -4.39 -4.71
CA LEU A 72 -4.56 -3.73 -4.12
C LEU A 72 -3.32 -4.63 -4.15
N LEU A 73 -3.47 -5.91 -3.78
CA LEU A 73 -2.35 -6.86 -3.76
C LEU A 73 -1.83 -7.17 -5.16
N GLU A 74 -2.73 -7.37 -6.14
CA GLU A 74 -2.34 -7.54 -7.55
C GLU A 74 -1.58 -6.30 -8.07
N ALA A 75 -1.99 -5.11 -7.64
CA ALA A 75 -1.30 -3.86 -7.95
C ALA A 75 0.08 -3.73 -7.33
N ALA A 76 0.18 -3.96 -6.04
CA ALA A 76 1.44 -3.87 -5.34
C ALA A 76 2.49 -4.84 -5.92
N MET A 77 2.08 -6.07 -6.24
CA MET A 77 2.98 -7.04 -6.87
C MET A 77 3.43 -6.60 -8.25
N ARG A 78 2.51 -6.19 -9.13
CA ARG A 78 2.87 -5.77 -10.49
C ARG A 78 3.81 -4.56 -10.51
N GLU A 79 3.65 -3.67 -9.56
CA GLU A 79 4.47 -2.46 -9.47
C GLU A 79 5.89 -2.76 -8.97
N TYR A 80 6.02 -3.66 -7.99
CA TYR A 80 7.28 -3.85 -7.26
C TYR A 80 7.99 -5.18 -7.54
N GLU A 81 7.40 -6.12 -8.29
CA GLU A 81 8.00 -7.45 -8.50
C GLU A 81 9.35 -7.43 -9.22
N GLU A 82 9.55 -6.49 -10.16
CA GLU A 82 10.81 -6.35 -10.91
C GLU A 82 11.95 -5.92 -9.98
N VAL A 83 11.67 -4.96 -9.09
CA VAL A 83 12.66 -4.39 -8.14
C VAL A 83 12.90 -5.35 -6.96
N VAL A 84 11.83 -5.96 -6.44
CA VAL A 84 11.89 -6.81 -5.24
C VAL A 84 12.32 -8.24 -5.59
N GLY A 85 11.99 -8.71 -6.79
CA GLY A 85 12.22 -10.06 -7.26
C GLY A 85 11.14 -11.07 -6.82
N LEU A 86 10.73 -11.94 -7.75
CA LEU A 86 9.67 -12.95 -7.56
C LEU A 86 9.88 -13.90 -6.37
N LYS A 87 11.14 -14.12 -5.95
CA LYS A 87 11.46 -15.04 -4.85
C LYS A 87 11.34 -14.41 -3.47
N HIS A 88 11.17 -13.09 -3.38
CA HIS A 88 11.14 -12.37 -2.13
C HIS A 88 9.94 -12.79 -1.25
N PRO A 89 10.10 -12.92 0.08
CA PRO A 89 9.02 -13.31 0.98
C PRO A 89 7.76 -12.44 0.88
N SER A 90 7.91 -11.11 0.81
CA SER A 90 6.76 -10.19 0.71
C SER A 90 5.95 -10.38 -0.57
N VAL A 91 6.60 -10.62 -1.71
CA VAL A 91 5.93 -10.90 -2.99
C VAL A 91 5.13 -12.19 -2.89
N LYS A 92 5.74 -13.25 -2.34
CA LYS A 92 5.06 -14.54 -2.12
C LYS A 92 3.87 -14.42 -1.17
N ALA A 93 3.98 -13.61 -0.13
CA ALA A 93 2.90 -13.37 0.82
C ALA A 93 1.72 -12.67 0.15
N CYS A 94 1.99 -11.59 -0.61
CA CYS A 94 0.97 -10.89 -1.39
C CYS A 94 0.30 -11.81 -2.42
N PHE A 95 1.09 -12.63 -3.11
CA PHE A 95 0.58 -13.57 -4.12
C PHE A 95 -0.40 -14.57 -3.51
N ARG A 96 0.03 -15.27 -2.45
CA ARG A 96 -0.80 -16.26 -1.77
C ARG A 96 -2.08 -15.64 -1.23
N ARG A 97 -1.98 -14.43 -0.67
CA ARG A 97 -3.14 -13.72 -0.12
C ARG A 97 -4.11 -13.30 -1.23
N ALA A 98 -3.62 -12.76 -2.34
CA ALA A 98 -4.43 -12.41 -3.49
C ALA A 98 -5.13 -13.63 -4.10
N GLU A 99 -4.42 -14.75 -4.26
CA GLU A 99 -4.98 -16.01 -4.77
C GLU A 99 -6.08 -16.56 -3.87
N GLN A 100 -5.85 -16.55 -2.55
CA GLN A 100 -6.85 -16.96 -1.56
C GLN A 100 -8.10 -16.08 -1.64
N LEU A 101 -7.94 -14.75 -1.70
CA LEU A 101 -9.06 -13.82 -1.79
C LEU A 101 -9.83 -14.06 -3.09
N LEU A 102 -9.14 -14.08 -4.23
CA LEU A 102 -9.76 -14.29 -5.53
C LEU A 102 -10.55 -15.59 -5.59
N SER A 103 -10.04 -16.68 -5.00
CA SER A 103 -10.72 -17.99 -4.97
C SER A 103 -12.01 -17.98 -4.14
N ASN A 104 -12.11 -17.11 -3.14
CA ASN A 104 -13.27 -16.98 -2.26
C ASN A 104 -14.28 -15.93 -2.75
N LEU A 105 -13.92 -15.14 -3.77
CA LEU A 105 -14.78 -14.09 -4.30
C LEU A 105 -15.92 -14.66 -5.18
N PRO A 106 -17.14 -14.13 -5.04
CA PRO A 106 -18.22 -14.32 -6.01
C PRO A 106 -17.78 -14.02 -7.45
N GLU A 107 -18.41 -14.65 -8.44
CA GLU A 107 -18.06 -14.49 -9.86
C GLU A 107 -18.14 -13.03 -10.34
N ASP A 108 -19.16 -12.29 -9.91
CA ASP A 108 -19.33 -10.87 -10.22
C ASP A 108 -18.17 -10.03 -9.66
N GLN A 109 -17.71 -10.30 -8.44
CA GLN A 109 -16.56 -9.61 -7.85
C GLN A 109 -15.24 -10.01 -8.51
N ARG A 110 -15.07 -11.28 -8.89
CA ARG A 110 -13.91 -11.71 -9.68
C ARG A 110 -13.83 -10.98 -11.02
N GLN A 111 -14.96 -10.76 -11.68
CA GLN A 111 -15.02 -9.98 -12.92
C GLN A 111 -14.69 -8.50 -12.69
N LYS A 112 -15.17 -7.90 -11.58
CA LYS A 112 -14.78 -6.53 -11.20
C LYS A 112 -13.27 -6.41 -10.99
N VAL A 113 -12.65 -7.34 -10.24
CA VAL A 113 -11.20 -7.38 -10.04
C VAL A 113 -10.47 -7.56 -11.38
N ALA A 114 -10.92 -8.49 -12.23
CA ALA A 114 -10.34 -8.71 -13.55
C ALA A 114 -10.44 -7.47 -14.47
N GLY A 115 -11.56 -6.73 -14.41
CA GLY A 115 -11.73 -5.47 -15.13
C GLY A 115 -10.82 -4.36 -14.58
N ALA A 116 -10.65 -4.32 -13.26
CA ALA A 116 -9.74 -3.41 -12.58
C ALA A 116 -8.26 -3.71 -12.82
N ARG A 117 -7.89 -4.89 -13.35
CA ARG A 117 -6.50 -5.27 -13.69
C ARG A 117 -5.80 -4.31 -14.65
N ARG A 118 -6.55 -3.51 -15.39
CA ARG A 118 -6.00 -2.46 -16.28
C ARG A 118 -5.68 -1.16 -15.54
N ALA A 119 -6.30 -0.92 -14.38
CA ALA A 119 -6.10 0.28 -13.54
C ALA A 119 -5.06 0.08 -12.43
N VAL A 120 -4.35 -1.04 -12.46
CA VAL A 120 -3.51 -1.61 -11.40
C VAL A 120 -2.46 -0.64 -10.83
N PRO A 121 -1.64 0.08 -11.62
CA PRO A 121 -0.68 1.05 -11.06
C PRO A 121 -1.33 2.22 -10.30
N SER A 122 -2.63 2.49 -10.50
CA SER A 122 -3.30 3.60 -9.81
C SER A 122 -3.69 3.29 -8.37
N PHE A 123 -3.74 2.01 -7.97
CA PHE A 123 -4.26 1.64 -6.66
C PHE A 123 -3.24 1.81 -5.54
N VAL A 124 -1.97 1.45 -5.77
CA VAL A 124 -0.91 1.70 -4.81
C VAL A 124 -0.75 3.20 -4.60
N HIS A 125 -0.65 3.98 -5.68
CA HIS A 125 -0.58 5.44 -5.60
C HIS A 125 -1.77 6.07 -4.88
N LYS A 126 -3.00 5.55 -5.05
CA LYS A 126 -4.18 6.03 -4.31
C LYS A 126 -4.04 5.78 -2.81
N VAL A 127 -3.57 4.59 -2.41
CA VAL A 127 -3.33 4.28 -0.99
C VAL A 127 -2.22 5.17 -0.44
N VAL A 128 -1.09 5.33 -1.15
CA VAL A 128 0.00 6.23 -0.73
C VAL A 128 -0.50 7.67 -0.60
N ALA A 129 -1.23 8.18 -1.59
CA ALA A 129 -1.80 9.53 -1.57
C ALA A 129 -2.84 9.73 -0.47
N ALA A 130 -3.55 8.67 -0.09
CA ALA A 130 -4.44 8.70 1.06
C ALA A 130 -3.70 8.97 2.38
N PHE A 131 -2.39 8.78 2.46
CA PHE A 131 -1.57 9.13 3.63
C PHE A 131 -0.70 10.38 3.45
N ASN A 132 -0.69 11.01 2.26
CA ASN A 132 -0.05 12.31 2.09
C ASN A 132 -0.77 13.36 2.94
N GLU A 133 -0.04 13.99 3.86
CA GLU A 133 -0.55 15.10 4.65
C GLU A 133 -0.52 16.39 3.81
N GLU A 134 -1.65 17.10 3.74
CA GLU A 134 -1.63 18.44 3.15
C GLU A 134 -1.00 19.42 4.14
N PRO A 135 -0.22 20.40 3.68
CA PRO A 135 0.36 21.41 4.55
C PRO A 135 -0.75 22.15 5.30
N ALA A 136 -0.57 22.29 6.61
CA ALA A 136 -1.54 22.75 7.60
C ALA A 136 -2.14 24.18 7.41
N VAL A 137 -1.89 24.83 6.28
CA VAL A 137 -2.22 26.23 6.00
C VAL A 137 -3.74 26.45 5.84
N GLN A 138 -4.58 25.40 5.81
CA GLN A 138 -6.02 25.53 5.52
C GLN A 138 -6.99 24.91 6.52
N ARG A 139 -6.57 24.39 7.69
CA ARG A 139 -7.47 23.57 8.53
C ARG A 139 -7.94 24.30 9.79
N VAL A 140 -9.21 24.73 9.80
CA VAL A 140 -9.95 25.23 10.97
C VAL A 140 -10.78 24.06 11.55
N GLY A 141 -10.40 23.51 12.71
CA GLY A 141 -11.11 22.41 13.41
C GLY A 141 -10.19 21.45 14.18
N GLU A 142 -10.75 20.42 14.85
CA GLU A 142 -9.97 19.29 15.41
C GLU A 142 -9.21 18.58 14.28
N VAL A 143 -7.89 18.77 14.24
CA VAL A 143 -7.04 18.20 13.20
C VAL A 143 -6.69 16.77 13.59
N ARG A 144 -7.50 15.81 13.14
CA ARG A 144 -7.08 14.41 13.12
C ARG A 144 -6.18 14.17 11.91
N SER A 145 -5.09 13.47 12.14
CA SER A 145 -4.22 12.99 11.09
C SER A 145 -4.85 11.84 10.32
N LYS A 146 -4.40 11.63 9.08
CA LYS A 146 -4.89 10.51 8.26
C LYS A 146 -4.50 9.14 8.83
N ALA A 147 -3.45 9.09 9.65
CA ALA A 147 -3.05 7.90 10.41
C ALA A 147 -4.10 7.56 11.49
N GLU A 148 -4.52 8.54 12.29
CA GLU A 148 -5.56 8.34 13.31
C GLU A 148 -6.90 7.91 12.70
N VAL A 149 -7.28 8.49 11.56
CA VAL A 149 -8.48 8.07 10.82
C VAL A 149 -8.39 6.60 10.36
N TYR A 150 -7.20 6.17 9.92
CA TYR A 150 -6.98 4.78 9.53
C TYR A 150 -7.09 3.81 10.72
N ASP A 151 -6.52 4.18 11.87
CA ASP A 151 -6.59 3.35 13.08
C ASP A 151 -8.03 3.16 13.57
N GLU A 152 -8.86 4.19 13.44
CA GLU A 152 -10.28 4.14 13.81
C GLU A 152 -11.12 3.32 12.79
N GLY A 153 -10.93 3.54 11.49
CA GLY A 153 -11.89 3.10 10.47
C GLY A 153 -11.32 2.43 9.22
N GLY A 154 -10.01 2.44 9.02
CA GLY A 154 -9.37 1.99 7.78
C GLY A 154 -9.44 3.03 6.65
N LEU A 155 -9.30 2.58 5.40
CA LEU A 155 -9.46 3.41 4.20
C LEU A 155 -10.80 3.13 3.53
N ASP A 156 -11.30 4.11 2.79
CA ASP A 156 -12.44 3.92 1.89
C ASP A 156 -12.11 2.86 0.81
N PRO A 157 -13.11 2.06 0.36
CA PRO A 157 -12.92 1.09 -0.71
C PRO A 157 -12.39 1.73 -2.00
N LEU A 158 -11.65 0.96 -2.80
CA LEU A 158 -11.12 1.48 -4.06
C LEU A 158 -12.27 1.83 -5.02
N PRO A 159 -12.38 3.08 -5.53
CA PRO A 159 -13.59 3.61 -6.17
C PRO A 159 -13.96 2.96 -7.51
N VAL A 160 -13.13 2.06 -8.04
CA VAL A 160 -13.37 1.31 -9.30
C VAL A 160 -14.11 0.00 -9.02
N LEU A 161 -14.32 -0.36 -7.75
CA LEU A 161 -14.90 -1.65 -7.35
C LEU A 161 -16.20 -1.53 -6.54
N ALA A 162 -16.58 -0.31 -6.12
CA ALA A 162 -17.88 0.01 -5.53
C ALA A 162 -19.00 -0.22 -6.56
#